data_AF-A0A7S3BNG7-F1
#
_entry.id   AF-A0A7S3BNG7-F1
#
_cell.length_a   1.000
_cell.length_b   1.000
_cell.length_c   1.000
_cell.angle_alpha   90.00
_cell.angle_beta   90.00
_cell.angle_gamma   90.00
#
_symmetry.space_group_name_H-M   'P 1'
#
loop_
_entity.id
_entity.type
_entity.pdbx_description
1 polymer ?
#
loop_
_entity_poly.entity_id
_entity_poly.type
_entity_poly.pdbx_seq_one_letter_code
_entity_poly.pdbx_strand_id
1 'polypeptide(L)'
;GIWIETGKTIVFTDHGDAYTFFKTPADNEKMAAAAKTAGYDTVQFTAHSDCEYNGCRTKPGLKVPNMEIVQTSLDGTYACADKAGSSPLIKAGWHAIPCTCSNAINMLNCHGSPIKGHTGGIC
;
A
#
# COMPACT_ATOMS: atom_id res chain seq x y z
N GLY A 1 8.67 11.91 0.09
CA GLY A 1 7.48 11.34 -0.56
C GLY A 1 7.91 10.15 -1.38
N ILE A 2 7.10 9.10 -1.37
CA ILE A 2 7.25 7.91 -2.23
C ILE A 2 6.39 8.12 -3.47
N TRP A 3 6.88 7.64 -4.60
CA TRP A 3 6.17 7.60 -5.86
C TRP A 3 6.03 6.13 -6.28
N ILE A 4 4.84 5.75 -6.73
CA ILE A 4 4.52 4.44 -7.29
C ILE A 4 3.71 4.64 -8.57
N GLU A 5 3.95 3.80 -9.58
CA GLU A 5 3.10 3.72 -10.78
C GLU A 5 1.87 2.87 -10.47
N THR A 6 0.66 3.40 -10.67
CA THR A 6 -0.55 2.66 -10.31
C THR A 6 -1.03 1.71 -11.40
N GLY A 7 -0.62 1.93 -12.66
CA GLY A 7 -1.00 1.06 -13.78
C GLY A 7 -2.51 0.86 -13.91
N LYS A 8 -2.95 -0.35 -14.27
CA LYS A 8 -4.37 -0.71 -14.30
C LYS A 8 -4.90 -0.92 -12.89
N THR A 9 -5.67 0.06 -12.43
CA THR A 9 -6.25 0.09 -11.07
C THR A 9 -7.68 -0.43 -11.04
N ILE A 10 -8.01 -1.19 -9.99
CA ILE A 10 -9.39 -1.42 -9.56
C ILE A 10 -9.62 -0.78 -8.18
N VAL A 11 -10.82 -0.25 -7.95
CA VAL A 11 -11.15 0.53 -6.74
C VAL A 11 -12.32 -0.13 -6.01
N PHE A 12 -12.20 -0.25 -4.70
CA PHE A 12 -13.23 -0.76 -3.80
C PHE A 12 -13.42 0.19 -2.60
N THR A 13 -14.55 0.06 -1.92
CA THR A 13 -14.77 0.81 -0.68
C THR A 13 -13.81 0.32 0.39
N ASP A 14 -13.76 -1.00 0.61
CA ASP A 14 -12.88 -1.66 1.59
C ASP A 14 -12.63 -3.12 1.15
N HIS A 15 -11.84 -3.85 1.94
CA HIS A 15 -11.42 -5.23 1.71
C HIS A 15 -12.57 -6.20 1.47
N GLY A 16 -13.68 -6.06 2.19
CA GLY A 16 -14.85 -6.95 2.05
C GLY A 16 -15.41 -7.01 0.63
N ASP A 17 -15.45 -5.86 -0.04
CA ASP A 17 -15.91 -5.75 -1.43
C ASP A 17 -14.93 -6.46 -2.37
N ALA A 18 -13.63 -6.29 -2.15
CA ALA A 18 -12.59 -6.94 -2.94
C ALA A 18 -12.60 -8.46 -2.76
N TYR A 19 -12.72 -8.96 -1.53
CA TYR A 19 -12.84 -10.40 -1.27
C TYR A 19 -14.03 -11.01 -2.00
N THR A 20 -15.17 -10.32 -1.96
CA THR A 20 -16.39 -10.74 -2.66
C THR A 20 -16.17 -10.76 -4.18
N PHE A 21 -15.58 -9.71 -4.73
CA PHE A 21 -15.32 -9.59 -6.17
C PHE A 21 -14.35 -10.66 -6.68
N PHE A 22 -13.23 -10.87 -5.99
CA PHE A 22 -12.20 -11.84 -6.36
C PHE A 22 -12.51 -13.27 -5.90
N LYS A 23 -13.60 -13.48 -5.15
CA LYS A 23 -14.03 -14.77 -4.60
C LYS A 23 -12.95 -15.42 -3.74
N THR A 24 -12.28 -14.62 -2.93
CA THR A 24 -11.25 -15.07 -1.99
C THR A 24 -11.81 -15.11 -0.57
N PRO A 25 -11.24 -15.91 0.35
CA PRO A 25 -11.48 -15.70 1.77
C PRO A 25 -11.00 -14.31 2.18
N ALA A 26 -11.31 -13.90 3.42
CA ALA A 26 -10.81 -12.67 4.04
C ALA A 26 -9.30 -12.77 4.31
N ASP A 27 -8.51 -12.70 3.24
CA ASP A 27 -7.09 -13.01 3.15
C ASP A 27 -6.48 -12.10 2.06
N ASN A 28 -5.60 -11.21 2.49
CA ASN A 28 -5.04 -10.16 1.65
C ASN A 28 -4.12 -10.70 0.58
N GLU A 29 -3.33 -11.72 0.91
CA GLU A 29 -2.37 -12.36 0.03
C GLU A 29 -3.09 -13.07 -1.12
N LYS A 30 -4.17 -13.80 -0.83
CA LYS A 30 -5.01 -14.43 -1.86
C LYS A 30 -5.74 -13.40 -2.71
N MET A 31 -6.26 -12.34 -2.10
CA MET A 31 -6.92 -11.25 -2.81
C MET A 31 -5.95 -10.56 -3.79
N ALA A 32 -4.75 -10.21 -3.33
CA ALA A 32 -3.72 -9.59 -4.16
C ALA A 32 -3.27 -10.52 -5.31
N ALA A 33 -3.10 -11.82 -5.05
CA ALA A 33 -2.77 -12.81 -6.07
C ALA A 33 -3.88 -12.95 -7.12
N ALA A 34 -5.15 -12.94 -6.71
CA ALA A 34 -6.30 -12.97 -7.61
C ALA A 34 -6.39 -11.70 -8.46
N ALA A 35 -6.15 -10.52 -7.86
CA ALA A 35 -6.11 -9.25 -8.57
C ALA A 35 -5.00 -9.21 -9.64
N LYS A 36 -3.79 -9.70 -9.30
CA LYS A 36 -2.69 -9.88 -10.26
C LYS A 36 -3.08 -10.81 -11.41
N THR A 37 -3.72 -11.94 -11.10
CA THR A 37 -4.18 -12.92 -12.10
C THR A 37 -5.24 -12.31 -13.03
N ALA A 38 -6.09 -11.43 -12.52
CA ALA A 38 -7.06 -10.66 -13.30
C ALA A 38 -6.44 -9.49 -14.10
N GLY A 39 -5.12 -9.29 -14.00
CA GLY A 39 -4.37 -8.28 -14.73
C GLY A 39 -4.54 -6.87 -14.19
N TYR A 40 -4.79 -6.70 -12.89
CA TYR A 40 -4.72 -5.40 -12.22
C TYR A 40 -3.35 -5.22 -11.58
N ASP A 41 -2.73 -4.07 -11.81
CA ASP A 41 -1.46 -3.68 -11.17
C ASP A 41 -1.71 -3.18 -9.75
N THR A 42 -2.82 -2.47 -9.54
CA THR A 42 -3.18 -1.96 -8.21
C THR A 42 -4.63 -2.21 -7.82
N VAL A 43 -4.84 -2.41 -6.52
CA VAL A 43 -6.14 -2.36 -5.85
C VAL A 43 -6.13 -1.13 -4.93
N GLN A 44 -7.16 -0.30 -5.00
CA GLN A 44 -7.31 0.87 -4.13
C GLN A 44 -8.53 0.71 -3.22
N PHE A 45 -8.36 1.07 -1.95
CA PHE A 45 -9.43 1.12 -0.96
C PHE A 45 -9.66 2.56 -0.51
N THR A 46 -10.88 3.06 -0.69
CA THR A 46 -11.22 4.47 -0.42
C THR A 46 -11.75 4.74 0.98
N ALA A 47 -12.06 3.68 1.74
CA ALA A 47 -12.62 3.76 3.08
C ALA A 47 -11.90 2.78 4.02
N HIS A 48 -10.58 2.70 3.92
CA HIS A 48 -9.80 1.79 4.72
C HIS A 48 -9.73 2.25 6.19
N SER A 49 -10.01 1.33 7.12
CA SER A 49 -9.92 1.60 8.56
C SER A 49 -8.84 0.75 9.20
N ASP A 50 -7.77 1.42 9.61
CA ASP A 50 -6.62 0.79 10.24
C ASP A 50 -6.45 1.29 11.68
N CYS A 51 -5.76 0.51 12.51
CA CYS A 51 -5.67 0.77 13.94
C CYS A 51 -4.87 2.04 14.27
N GLU A 52 -3.96 2.42 13.37
CA GLU A 52 -3.15 3.63 13.36
C GLU A 52 -4.01 4.90 13.37
N TYR A 53 -5.25 4.80 12.89
CA TYR A 53 -6.19 5.91 12.79
C TYR A 53 -7.23 5.92 13.90
N ASN A 54 -7.17 5.01 14.89
CA ASN A 54 -8.18 4.92 15.94
C ASN A 54 -8.44 6.26 16.67
N GLY A 55 -7.39 7.06 16.90
CA GLY A 55 -7.52 8.40 17.45
C GLY A 55 -8.33 9.35 16.56
N CYS A 56 -8.09 9.31 15.24
CA CYS A 56 -8.81 10.13 14.26
C CYS A 56 -10.28 9.71 14.09
N ARG A 57 -10.57 8.40 14.20
CA ARG A 57 -11.91 7.84 13.98
C ARG A 57 -12.97 8.30 14.97
N THR A 58 -12.54 8.84 16.11
CA THR A 58 -13.44 9.46 17.10
C THR A 58 -13.92 10.86 16.70
N LYS A 59 -13.24 11.51 15.75
CA LYS A 59 -13.61 12.86 15.29
C LYS A 59 -14.77 12.80 14.27
N PRO A 60 -15.71 13.77 14.29
CA PRO A 60 -16.78 13.86 13.30
C PRO A 60 -16.25 13.91 11.87
N GLY A 61 -16.83 13.12 10.98
CA GLY A 61 -16.45 13.09 9.56
C GLY A 61 -15.20 12.26 9.22
N LEU A 62 -14.50 11.67 10.20
CA LEU A 62 -13.23 10.96 10.00
C LEU A 62 -13.29 9.48 10.34
N LYS A 63 -14.43 8.81 10.11
CA LYS A 63 -14.61 7.38 10.45
C LYS A 63 -13.68 6.43 9.68
N VAL A 64 -13.28 6.84 8.47
CA VAL A 64 -12.42 6.09 7.53
C VAL A 64 -11.43 7.08 6.88
N PRO A 65 -10.43 7.56 7.62
CA PRO A 65 -9.62 8.70 7.19
C PRO A 65 -8.53 8.31 6.18
N ASN A 66 -8.52 7.07 5.68
CA ASN A 66 -7.39 6.56 4.91
C ASN A 66 -7.80 6.04 3.52
N MET A 67 -6.87 6.25 2.59
CA MET A 67 -6.83 5.59 1.29
C MET A 67 -5.66 4.60 1.30
N GLU A 68 -5.92 3.36 0.93
CA GLU A 68 -4.88 2.36 0.76
C GLU A 68 -4.71 2.02 -0.73
N ILE A 69 -3.47 1.86 -1.15
CA ILE A 69 -3.11 1.45 -2.51
C ILE A 69 -2.21 0.21 -2.39
N VAL A 70 -2.72 -0.93 -2.84
CA VAL A 70 -2.00 -2.21 -2.86
C VAL A 70 -1.46 -2.45 -4.26
N GLN A 71 -0.14 -2.55 -4.38
CA GLN A 71 0.54 -2.94 -5.63
C GLN A 71 0.65 -4.46 -5.69
N THR A 72 0.02 -5.09 -6.68
CA THR A 72 -0.10 -6.55 -6.81
C THR A 72 1.04 -7.14 -7.66
N SER A 73 1.71 -6.29 -8.44
CA SER A 73 2.77 -6.69 -9.38
C SER A 73 4.13 -6.93 -8.68
N LEU A 74 4.31 -6.37 -7.49
CA LEU A 74 5.55 -6.42 -6.69
C LEU A 74 5.63 -7.63 -5.75
N ASP A 75 6.81 -7.86 -5.17
CA ASP A 75 7.01 -8.89 -4.14
C ASP A 75 6.60 -8.36 -2.76
N GLY A 76 5.48 -8.83 -2.23
CA GLY A 76 4.96 -8.44 -0.92
C GLY A 76 5.74 -8.98 0.29
N THR A 77 6.76 -9.83 0.09
CA THR A 77 7.55 -10.45 1.18
C THR A 77 8.55 -9.47 1.80
N TYR A 78 8.99 -8.48 1.04
CA TYR A 78 10.11 -7.61 1.38
C TYR A 78 9.62 -6.18 1.55
N ALA A 79 10.11 -5.46 2.58
CA ALA A 79 9.78 -4.06 2.78
C ALA A 79 10.17 -3.16 1.58
N CYS A 80 11.19 -3.57 0.84
CA CYS A 80 11.62 -2.94 -0.41
C CYS A 80 10.83 -3.33 -1.65
N ALA A 81 9.82 -4.19 -1.48
CA ALA A 81 9.06 -4.82 -2.54
C ALA A 81 9.89 -5.68 -3.52
N ASP A 82 11.15 -5.98 -3.12
CA ASP A 82 12.13 -6.77 -3.83
C ASP A 82 13.23 -7.28 -2.87
N LYS A 83 13.75 -8.50 -3.12
CA LYS A 83 14.77 -9.14 -2.29
C LYS A 83 16.11 -8.38 -2.27
N ALA A 84 16.50 -7.79 -3.39
CA ALA A 84 17.76 -7.05 -3.54
C ALA A 84 17.73 -5.67 -2.87
N GLY A 85 16.58 -5.24 -2.34
CA GLY A 85 16.45 -3.94 -1.68
C GLY A 85 16.24 -2.77 -2.64
N SER A 86 15.82 -3.06 -3.88
CA SER A 86 15.53 -2.04 -4.89
C SER A 86 14.48 -2.55 -5.88
N SER A 87 13.42 -1.77 -6.12
CA SER A 87 12.41 -2.06 -7.13
C SER A 87 12.37 -0.95 -8.19
N PRO A 88 12.33 -1.26 -9.50
CA PRO A 88 12.22 -0.25 -10.55
C PRO A 88 10.86 0.47 -10.55
N LEU A 89 9.84 -0.10 -9.90
CA LEU A 89 8.48 0.44 -9.84
C LEU A 89 8.26 1.40 -8.66
N ILE A 90 9.23 1.52 -7.75
CA ILE A 90 9.17 2.41 -6.59
C ILE A 90 10.27 3.47 -6.71
N LYS A 91 9.89 4.74 -6.53
CA LYS A 91 10.81 5.86 -6.52
C LYS A 91 10.59 6.75 -5.30
N ALA A 92 11.64 7.46 -4.89
CA ALA A 92 11.56 8.55 -3.92
C ALA A 92 11.57 9.90 -4.64
N GLY A 93 11.07 10.93 -3.96
CA GLY A 93 11.16 12.33 -4.40
C GLY A 93 10.49 12.58 -5.75
N TRP A 94 9.15 12.52 -5.81
CA TRP A 94 8.33 12.79 -7.01
C TRP A 94 8.94 12.22 -8.31
N HIS A 95 9.14 10.90 -8.34
CA HIS A 95 9.67 10.15 -9.48
C HIS A 95 11.16 10.42 -9.83
N ALA A 96 11.88 11.23 -9.05
CA ALA A 96 13.25 11.66 -9.39
C ALA A 96 14.35 10.68 -8.94
N ILE A 97 14.12 9.91 -7.88
CA ILE A 97 15.18 9.12 -7.22
C ILE A 97 14.79 7.63 -7.24
N PRO A 98 15.60 6.72 -7.81
CA PRO A 98 15.38 5.28 -7.65
C PRO A 98 15.28 4.91 -6.17
N CYS A 99 14.27 4.12 -5.79
CA CYS A 99 14.18 3.67 -4.40
C CYS A 99 15.18 2.54 -4.14
N THR A 100 16.20 2.84 -3.35
CA THR A 100 17.01 1.84 -2.65
C THR A 100 16.67 1.87 -1.18
N CYS A 101 16.58 0.71 -0.54
CA CYS A 101 16.10 0.60 0.84
C CYS A 101 16.63 -0.67 1.54
N SER A 102 16.26 -0.85 2.81
CA SER A 102 16.72 -1.99 3.62
C SER A 102 15.56 -2.87 4.06
N ASN A 103 15.62 -4.14 3.65
CA ASN A 103 14.69 -5.20 4.08
C ASN A 103 14.84 -5.60 5.56
N ALA A 104 15.77 -4.99 6.31
CA ALA A 104 15.87 -5.16 7.76
C ALA A 104 14.84 -4.31 8.53
N ILE A 105 14.11 -3.43 7.85
CA ILE A 105 13.03 -2.61 8.42
C ILE A 105 11.70 -3.14 7.90
N ASN A 106 10.66 -3.14 8.72
CA ASN A 106 9.34 -3.69 8.36
C ASN A 106 8.50 -2.75 7.47
N MET A 107 9.05 -1.62 7.04
CA MET A 107 8.34 -0.59 6.26
C MET A 107 9.25 -0.05 5.17
N LEU A 108 8.66 0.36 4.04
CA LEU A 108 9.38 0.95 2.93
C LEU A 108 10.15 2.22 3.37
N ASN A 109 11.45 2.18 3.18
CA ASN A 109 12.43 3.12 3.73
C ASN A 109 13.41 3.61 2.66
N CYS A 110 12.90 4.09 1.53
CA CYS A 110 13.73 4.58 0.42
C CYS A 110 14.71 5.67 0.87
N HIS A 111 16.00 5.47 0.56
CA HIS A 111 17.03 6.49 0.76
C HIS A 111 16.66 7.79 0.02
N GLY A 112 16.87 8.93 0.69
CA GLY A 112 16.48 10.24 0.16
C GLY A 112 15.00 10.59 0.35
N SER A 113 14.16 9.67 0.86
CA SER A 113 12.83 10.02 1.36
C SER A 113 12.93 10.59 2.77
N PRO A 114 12.32 11.76 3.07
CA PRO A 114 12.34 12.34 4.42
C PRO A 114 11.49 11.55 5.44
N ILE A 115 10.86 10.45 5.03
CA ILE A 115 9.98 9.65 5.89
C ILE A 115 10.85 8.81 6.83
N LYS A 116 11.12 9.33 8.01
CA LYS A 116 11.52 8.54 9.18
C LYS A 116 10.21 8.07 9.84
N GLY A 117 10.05 6.75 10.03
CA GLY A 117 8.80 6.10 10.44
C GLY A 117 7.91 6.96 11.32
N HIS A 118 6.73 7.32 10.83
CA HIS A 118 5.78 8.13 11.57
C HIS A 118 5.13 7.28 12.66
N THR A 119 5.31 7.67 13.92
CA THR A 119 4.63 7.09 15.09
C THR A 119 3.40 7.89 15.52
N GLY A 120 2.75 8.62 14.60
CA GLY A 120 1.54 9.37 14.91
C GLY A 120 0.86 9.90 13.66
N GLY A 121 -0.37 9.46 13.42
CA GLY A 121 -1.23 10.00 12.37
C GLY A 121 -1.59 11.45 12.68
N ILE A 122 -1.41 12.33 11.69
CA ILE A 122 -1.93 13.70 11.75
C ILE A 122 -3.44 13.61 11.46
N CYS A 123 -4.24 13.88 12.49
CA CYS A 123 -5.66 14.18 12.37
C CYS A 123 -5.88 15.71 12.54
#